data_AF-A0A845KHT3-F1
#
_entry.id   AF-A0A845KHT3-F1
#
_cell.length_a   1.000
_cell.length_b   1.000
_cell.length_c   1.000
_cell.angle_alpha   90.00
_cell.angle_beta   90.00
_cell.angle_gamma   90.00
#
_symmetry.space_group_name_H-M   'P 1'
#
loop_
_entity.id
_entity.type
_entity.pdbx_description
1 polymer ?
#
loop_
_entity_poly.entity_id
_entity_poly.type
_entity_poly.pdbx_seq_one_letter_code
_entity_poly.pdbx_strand_id
1 'polypeptide(L)' 'MITKDTIIGTVGEKKRIECLCFEGDFEYRVHIQSSGWTDWTKADGVATLGTVGQELRIEAIQFR' A
#
# COMPACT_ATOMS: atom_id res chain seq x y z
N MET A 1 0.27 -19.93 0.47
CA MET A 1 1.00 -19.53 -0.75
C MET A 1 0.14 -18.51 -1.48
N ILE A 2 0.70 -17.36 -1.88
CA ILE A 2 0.01 -16.36 -2.71
C ILE A 2 0.05 -16.87 -4.17
N THR A 3 -1.07 -16.74 -4.88
CA THR A 3 -1.23 -17.12 -6.28
C THR A 3 -1.71 -15.92 -7.10
N LYS A 4 -1.76 -16.07 -8.43
CA LYS A 4 -2.28 -15.05 -9.34
C LYS A 4 -3.72 -14.59 -9.05
N ASP A 5 -4.51 -15.45 -8.39
CA ASP A 5 -5.92 -15.20 -8.08
C ASP A 5 -6.12 -14.76 -6.62
N THR A 6 -5.03 -14.52 -5.88
CA THR A 6 -5.13 -14.07 -4.50
C THR A 6 -5.59 -12.63 -4.43
N ILE A 7 -6.66 -12.39 -3.67
CA ILE A 7 -7.20 -11.06 -3.44
C ILE A 7 -6.66 -10.55 -2.10
N ILE A 8 -5.96 -9.42 -2.13
CA ILE A 8 -5.55 -8.67 -0.94
C ILE A 8 -6.55 -7.53 -0.75
N GLY A 9 -7.57 -7.77 0.08
CA GLY A 9 -8.66 -6.82 0.35
C GLY A 9 -10.03 -7.49 0.40
N THR A 10 -11.07 -6.74 0.09
CA THR A 10 -12.45 -7.22 0.03
C THR A 10 -13.05 -7.01 -1.35
N VAL A 11 -13.98 -7.89 -1.75
CA VAL A 11 -14.70 -7.80 -3.02
C VAL A 11 -16.15 -7.40 -2.73
N GLY A 12 -16.70 -6.42 -3.46
CA GLY A 12 -18.11 -6.00 -3.34
C GLY A 12 -18.43 -5.09 -2.15
N GLU A 13 -17.55 -5.00 -1.15
CA GLU A 13 -17.81 -4.30 0.11
C GLU A 13 -17.66 -2.76 0.03
N LYS A 14 -17.21 -2.21 -1.11
CA LYS A 14 -16.92 -0.77 -1.28
C LYS A 14 -15.97 -0.18 -0.23
N LYS A 15 -15.19 -1.02 0.45
CA LYS A 15 -14.18 -0.60 1.41
C LYS A 15 -12.91 -0.17 0.69
N ARG A 16 -12.28 0.88 1.19
CA ARG A 16 -11.04 1.45 0.66
C ARG A 16 -9.87 0.87 1.45
N ILE A 17 -8.71 0.71 0.81
CA ILE A 17 -7.49 0.29 1.49
C ILE A 17 -6.75 1.53 1.98
N GLU A 18 -6.45 1.55 3.27
CA GLU A 18 -5.68 2.62 3.92
C GLU A 18 -4.18 2.30 3.97
N CYS A 19 -3.88 1.02 4.18
CA CYS A 19 -2.54 0.52 4.43
C CYS A 19 -2.37 -0.88 3.85
N LEU A 20 -1.18 -1.15 3.33
CA LEU A 20 -0.66 -2.50 3.08
C LEU A 20 0.67 -2.66 3.81
N CYS A 21 0.93 -3.85 4.35
CA CYS A 21 2.18 -4.16 5.02
C CYS A 21 2.87 -5.30 4.26
N PHE A 22 4.07 -5.04 3.76
CA PHE A 22 4.86 -6.00 2.98
C PHE A 22 6.24 -6.18 3.61
N GLU A 23 6.76 -7.39 3.52
CA GLU A 23 8.14 -7.70 3.91
C GLU A 23 8.98 -7.94 2.66
N GLY A 24 10.13 -7.27 2.54
CA GLY A 24 11.06 -7.46 1.44
C GLY A 24 12.11 -6.36 1.30
N ASP A 25 12.95 -6.47 0.27
CA ASP A 25 13.91 -5.44 -0.15
C ASP A 25 13.43 -4.86 -1.49
N PHE A 26 12.88 -3.65 -1.46
CA PHE A 26 12.30 -2.96 -2.62
C PHE A 26 12.25 -1.45 -2.39
N GLU A 27 12.14 -0.65 -3.45
CA GLU A 27 11.87 0.79 -3.33
C GLU A 27 10.42 1.06 -3.72
N TYR A 28 9.73 1.91 -2.97
CA TYR A 28 8.32 2.21 -3.20
C TYR A 28 7.97 3.67 -2.96
N ARG A 29 6.82 4.06 -3.49
CA ARG A 29 6.09 5.26 -3.08
C ARG A 29 4.59 5.04 -3.18
N VAL A 30 3.83 5.79 -2.39
CA VAL A 30 2.38 5.67 -2.29
C VAL A 30 1.74 6.99 -2.67
N HIS A 31 0.67 6.96 -3.45
CA HIS A 31 -0.19 8.13 -3.64
C HIS A 31 -1.31 8.08 -2.60
N ILE A 32 -1.26 9.00 -1.64
CA ILE A 32 -2.22 9.09 -0.54
C ILE A 32 -3.26 10.17 -0.89
N GLN A 33 -4.53 9.88 -0.64
CA GLN A 33 -5.61 10.84 -0.82
C GLN A 33 -5.26 12.21 -0.23
N SER A 34 -5.46 13.26 -1.03
CA SER A 34 -5.22 14.67 -0.67
C SER A 34 -3.77 15.06 -0.38
N SER A 35 -2.86 14.10 -0.19
CA SER A 35 -1.44 14.34 0.10
C SER A 35 -0.54 14.15 -1.12
N GLY A 36 -0.99 13.42 -2.14
CA GLY A 36 -0.21 13.16 -3.35
C GLY A 36 0.79 12.01 -3.17
N TRP A 37 1.83 12.01 -4.00
CA TRP A 37 2.91 11.02 -3.91
C TRP A 37 3.82 11.28 -2.73
N THR A 38 4.10 10.24 -1.94
CA THR A 38 5.23 10.25 -1.00
C THR A 38 6.55 10.27 -1.77
N ASP A 39 7.62 10.65 -1.06
CA ASP A 39 8.98 10.40 -1.54
C ASP A 39 9.23 8.90 -1.74
N TRP A 40 10.24 8.59 -2.57
CA TRP A 40 10.72 7.23 -2.74
C TRP A 40 11.35 6.75 -1.43
N THR A 41 10.88 5.61 -0.94
CA THR A 41 11.33 4.98 0.29
C THR A 41 11.87 3.60 -0.02
N LYS A 42 13.06 3.28 0.51
CA LYS A 42 13.59 1.92 0.47
C LYS A 42 13.03 1.11 1.65
N ALA A 43 12.50 -0.07 1.36
CA ALA A 43 12.20 -1.10 2.34
C ALA A 43 13.37 -2.09 2.41
N ASP A 44 13.81 -2.44 3.62
CA ASP A 44 14.83 -3.45 3.91
C ASP A 44 14.34 -4.42 5.00
N GLY A 45 13.10 -4.88 4.83
CA GLY A 45 12.36 -5.67 5.82
C GLY A 45 10.87 -5.37 5.73
N VAL A 46 10.22 -5.23 6.88
CA VAL A 46 8.79 -4.91 6.96
C VAL A 46 8.55 -3.43 6.68
N ALA A 47 7.77 -3.13 5.65
CA ALA A 47 7.37 -1.79 5.26
C ALA A 47 5.85 -1.62 5.32
N THR A 48 5.42 -0.51 5.90
CA THR A 48 4.03 -0.05 5.96
C THR A 48 3.80 0.95 4.83
N LEU A 49 3.00 0.57 3.85
CA LEU A 49 2.65 1.38 2.69
C LEU A 49 1.29 2.05 2.94
N GLY A 50 1.26 3.38 2.98
CA GLY A 50 0.05 4.17 3.24
C GLY A 50 0.02 4.75 4.64
N THR A 51 -1.17 4.86 5.23
CA THR A 51 -1.37 5.43 6.57
C THR A 51 -2.13 4.46 7.47
N VAL A 52 -1.90 4.54 8.78
CA VAL A 52 -2.66 3.74 9.75
C VAL A 52 -3.46 4.69 10.64
N GLY A 53 -4.79 4.56 10.63
CA GLY A 53 -5.68 5.31 11.52
C GLY A 53 -5.87 6.78 11.17
N GLN A 54 -5.56 7.19 9.94
CA GLN A 54 -5.77 8.55 9.42
C GLN A 54 -6.99 8.67 8.50
N GLU A 55 -7.65 7.55 8.17
CA GLU A 55 -8.83 7.48 7.29
C GLU A 55 -8.56 7.92 5.83
N LEU A 56 -7.28 7.99 5.45
CA LEU A 56 -6.83 8.35 4.10
C LEU A 56 -6.62 7.09 3.25
N ARG A 57 -7.28 7.03 2.09
CA ARG A 57 -7.12 5.88 1.19
C ARG A 57 -5.79 5.96 0.42
N ILE A 58 -5.25 4.79 0.11
CA ILE A 58 -4.28 4.60 -0.96
C ILE A 58 -5.00 4.74 -2.30
N GLU A 59 -4.45 5.57 -3.19
CA GLU A 59 -4.95 5.76 -4.56
C GLU A 59 -4.06 5.08 -5.60
N ALA A 60 -2.76 4.95 -5.32
CA ALA A 60 -1.81 4.21 -6.14
C ALA A 60 -0.58 3.79 -5.32
N ILE A 61 0.09 2.73 -5.76
CA ILE A 61 1.39 2.30 -5.24
C ILE A 61 2.31 2.09 -6.43
N GLN A 62 3.55 2.54 -6.32
CA GLN A 62 4.58 2.27 -7.29
C GLN A 62 5.77 1.59 -6.62
N PHE A 63 6.30 0.56 -7.28
CA PHE A 63 7.47 -0.21 -6.85
C PHE A 63 8.62 -0.06 -7.86
N ARG A 64 9.84 -0.24 -7.37
CA ARG A 64 11.11 -0.31 -8.11
C ARG A 64 12.00 -1.40 -7.51
#